data_AF-A0A7S1NJ79-F1
#
_entry.id   AF-A0A7S1NJ79-F1
#
_cell.length_a   1.000
_cell.length_b   1.000
_cell.length_c   1.000
_cell.angle_alpha   90.00
_cell.angle_beta   90.00
_cell.angle_gamma   90.00
#
_symmetry.space_group_name_H-M   'P 1'
#
loop_
_entity.id
_entity.type
_entity.pdbx_description
1 polymer ?
#
loop_
_entity_poly.entity_id
_entity_poly.type
_entity_poly.pdbx_seq_one_letter_code
_entity_poly.pdbx_strand_id
1 'polypeptide(L)'
;FVVTLGMNVNVQFHKAPMHIEANGPCAWQRALAFGLLSCGLAMVLSGMHTFASSSLFLTVPHARMIWTSTVPVPQALMPMLTRAPRPLHMSVTPNMDAKDNSRSIPPRAEISIAFLDAWDKAFIERSSAARQRAETLDAAEFRRAQEMGPEGIAAERRQIAEACTTLAAEAEYVTLGIMAPSGERAFEVLRQWVPALGLPKGEVHAVDANGQELPDPMKWWAEPAYLKYTSTGSRPGHAYMSRYDGPNRGVIFTPYLGDDEFRQYGDLPLAVFAE
;
A
#
# COMPACT_ATOMS: atom_id res chain seq x y z
N PHE A 1 -26.56 -47.84 13.60
CA PHE A 1 -27.14 -46.49 13.78
C PHE A 1 -26.41 -45.53 12.87
N VAL A 2 -27.00 -45.23 11.72
CA VAL A 2 -26.54 -44.20 10.78
C VAL A 2 -27.78 -43.37 10.51
N VAL A 3 -27.79 -42.13 11.01
CA VAL A 3 -28.86 -41.17 10.78
C VAL A 3 -28.35 -40.21 9.70
N THR A 4 -28.98 -40.28 8.53
CA THR A 4 -28.76 -39.32 7.44
C THR A 4 -29.92 -38.33 7.49
N LEU A 5 -29.65 -37.07 7.83
CA LEU A 5 -30.63 -35.98 7.74
C LEU A 5 -30.38 -35.24 6.42
N GLY A 6 -31.24 -35.49 5.43
CA GLY A 6 -31.31 -34.68 4.22
C GLY A 6 -32.15 -33.43 4.47
N MET A 7 -31.59 -32.26 4.23
CA MET A 7 -32.35 -31.00 4.17
C MET A 7 -32.61 -30.66 2.70
N ASN A 8 -33.89 -30.71 2.30
CA ASN A 8 -34.37 -30.13 1.05
C ASN A 8 -34.60 -28.64 1.26
N VAL A 9 -33.88 -27.78 0.53
CA VAL A 9 -34.16 -26.35 0.46
C VAL A 9 -34.91 -26.07 -0.84
N ASN A 10 -36.19 -25.72 -0.71
CA ASN A 10 -37.04 -25.32 -1.82
C ASN A 10 -36.96 -23.79 -1.97
N VAL A 11 -36.31 -23.30 -3.02
CA VAL A 11 -36.21 -21.87 -3.32
C VAL A 11 -37.27 -21.52 -4.37
N GLN A 12 -38.38 -20.91 -3.94
CA GLN A 12 -39.36 -20.30 -4.83
C GLN A 12 -38.90 -18.88 -5.18
N PHE A 13 -38.59 -18.63 -6.45
CA PHE A 13 -38.39 -17.28 -6.98
C PHE A 13 -39.74 -16.68 -7.39
N HIS A 14 -40.15 -15.60 -6.72
CA HIS A 14 -41.22 -14.73 -7.21
C HIS A 14 -40.68 -13.84 -8.33
N LYS A 15 -41.21 -14.00 -9.54
CA LYS A 15 -40.99 -13.09 -10.67
C LYS A 15 -41.77 -11.79 -10.43
N ALA A 16 -41.09 -10.67 -10.23
CA ALA A 16 -41.65 -9.35 -10.49
C ALA A 16 -41.31 -8.94 -11.95
N PRO A 17 -42.27 -8.44 -12.75
CA PRO A 17 -41.96 -7.92 -14.08
C PRO A 17 -41.32 -6.54 -13.96
N MET A 18 -40.08 -6.41 -14.43
CA MET A 18 -39.40 -5.13 -14.62
C MET A 18 -39.76 -4.63 -16.03
N HIS A 19 -40.65 -3.65 -16.10
CA HIS A 19 -40.90 -2.87 -17.31
C HIS A 19 -39.73 -1.90 -17.51
N ILE A 20 -38.95 -2.10 -18.57
CA ILE A 20 -37.97 -1.10 -19.04
C ILE A 20 -38.54 -0.47 -20.30
N GLU A 21 -39.07 0.74 -20.19
CA GLU A 21 -39.28 1.61 -21.35
C GLU A 21 -37.94 2.16 -21.82
N ALA A 22 -37.53 1.75 -23.02
CA ALA A 22 -36.33 2.26 -23.69
C ALA A 22 -36.75 3.31 -24.73
N ASN A 23 -36.68 4.59 -24.34
CA ASN A 23 -36.68 5.70 -25.29
C ASN A 23 -35.30 6.37 -25.27
N GLY A 24 -34.47 6.07 -26.27
CA GLY A 24 -33.22 6.80 -26.49
C GLY A 24 -32.17 6.03 -27.33
N PRO A 25 -31.53 6.68 -28.32
CA PRO A 25 -30.57 6.05 -29.21
C PRO A 25 -29.18 5.94 -28.55
N CYS A 26 -29.01 5.03 -27.59
CA CYS A 26 -27.70 4.79 -26.95
C CYS A 26 -27.47 3.34 -26.48
N ALA A 27 -28.34 2.38 -26.86
CA ALA A 27 -28.22 0.99 -26.40
C ALA A 27 -27.11 0.20 -27.14
N TRP A 28 -26.83 0.51 -28.41
CA TRP A 28 -25.82 -0.19 -29.21
C TRP A 28 -24.37 0.19 -28.85
N GLN A 29 -24.13 1.42 -28.39
CA GLN A 29 -22.81 1.88 -27.97
C GLN A 29 -22.35 1.25 -26.64
N ARG A 30 -23.30 0.88 -25.76
CA ARG A 30 -23.00 0.21 -24.48
C ARG A 30 -22.71 -1.28 -24.66
N ALA A 31 -23.31 -1.94 -25.65
CA ALA A 31 -23.01 -3.34 -25.99
C ALA A 31 -21.60 -3.50 -26.60
N LEU A 32 -21.14 -2.52 -27.39
CA LEU A 32 -19.77 -2.49 -27.94
C LEU A 32 -18.69 -2.25 -26.88
N ALA A 33 -18.98 -1.43 -25.86
CA ALA A 33 -18.07 -1.19 -24.74
C ALA A 33 -17.90 -2.42 -23.84
N PHE A 34 -18.97 -3.21 -23.63
CA PHE A 34 -18.90 -4.46 -22.85
C PHE A 34 -18.16 -5.59 -23.58
N GLY A 35 -18.25 -5.65 -24.92
CA GLY A 35 -17.52 -6.63 -25.72
C GLY A 35 -16.01 -6.38 -25.80
N LEU A 36 -15.57 -5.12 -25.75
CA LEU A 36 -14.14 -4.77 -25.77
C LEU A 36 -13.46 -4.95 -24.40
N LEU A 37 -14.20 -4.83 -23.30
CA LEU A 37 -13.66 -5.04 -21.95
C LEU A 37 -13.38 -6.53 -21.64
N SER A 38 -14.14 -7.45 -22.23
CA SER A 38 -13.97 -8.90 -22.01
C SER A 38 -12.80 -9.50 -22.77
N CYS A 39 -12.38 -8.91 -23.91
CA CYS A 39 -11.20 -9.35 -24.65
C CYS A 39 -9.88 -8.89 -24.01
N GLY A 40 -9.86 -7.73 -23.36
CA GLY A 40 -8.67 -7.22 -22.66
C GLY A 40 -8.31 -8.02 -21.39
N LEU A 41 -9.32 -8.51 -20.67
CA LEU A 41 -9.11 -9.24 -19.42
C LEU A 41 -8.58 -10.68 -19.64
N ALA A 42 -8.86 -11.29 -20.79
CA ALA A 42 -8.36 -12.62 -21.13
C ALA A 42 -6.87 -12.64 -21.52
N MET A 43 -6.31 -11.53 -22.02
CA MET A 43 -4.90 -11.45 -22.41
C MET A 43 -3.94 -11.16 -21.24
N VAL A 44 -4.43 -10.63 -20.11
CA VAL A 44 -3.59 -10.30 -18.95
C VAL A 44 -3.41 -11.49 -17.98
N LEU A 45 -4.23 -12.54 -18.09
CA LEU A 45 -4.16 -13.72 -17.20
C LEU A 45 -3.36 -14.91 -17.74
N SER A 46 -2.82 -14.86 -18.97
CA SER A 46 -1.95 -15.92 -19.50
C SER A 46 -0.49 -15.48 -19.49
N GLY A 47 0.13 -15.64 -18.33
CA GLY A 47 1.56 -15.50 -18.13
C GLY A 47 2.37 -16.49 -18.97
N MET A 48 3.56 -16.02 -19.37
CA MET A 48 4.53 -16.66 -20.25
C MET A 48 4.89 -18.09 -19.82
N HIS A 49 4.62 -19.08 -20.68
CA HIS A 49 5.53 -20.18 -21.02
C HIS A 49 5.06 -20.92 -22.29
N THR A 50 5.96 -20.98 -23.28
CA THR A 50 6.02 -21.89 -24.44
C THR A 50 4.91 -21.88 -25.50
N PHE A 51 5.36 -21.80 -26.77
CA PHE A 51 4.58 -21.85 -28.01
C PHE A 51 3.49 -22.94 -28.02
N ALA A 52 2.23 -22.51 -28.11
CA ALA A 52 1.15 -23.30 -28.69
C ALA A 52 0.20 -22.34 -29.41
N SER A 53 -0.09 -22.64 -30.68
CA SER A 53 -1.01 -21.87 -31.51
C SER A 53 -2.43 -21.93 -30.92
N SER A 54 -2.84 -20.88 -30.23
CA SER A 54 -4.22 -20.76 -29.74
C SER A 54 -5.11 -20.18 -30.85
N SER A 55 -5.94 -21.03 -31.45
CA SER A 55 -7.05 -20.59 -32.31
C SER A 55 -8.26 -20.29 -31.43
N LEU A 56 -8.72 -19.04 -31.42
CA LEU A 56 -9.96 -18.64 -30.76
C LEU A 56 -11.12 -18.80 -31.74
N PHE A 57 -12.04 -19.73 -31.47
CA PHE A 57 -13.27 -19.89 -32.25
C PHE A 57 -14.41 -19.12 -31.60
N LEU A 58 -14.86 -18.05 -32.24
CA LEU A 58 -16.13 -17.40 -31.93
C LEU A 58 -17.17 -17.88 -32.95
N THR A 59 -18.13 -18.71 -32.53
CA THR A 59 -19.26 -19.12 -33.37
C THR A 59 -20.35 -18.05 -33.34
N VAL A 60 -20.50 -17.32 -34.44
CA VAL A 60 -21.71 -16.57 -34.79
C VAL A 60 -22.28 -17.24 -36.05
N PRO A 61 -23.59 -17.55 -36.13
CA PRO A 61 -24.13 -18.26 -37.28
C PRO A 61 -24.17 -17.29 -38.48
N HIS A 62 -23.61 -17.75 -39.60
CA HIS A 62 -23.64 -17.12 -40.94
C HIS A 62 -22.67 -15.93 -41.18
N ALA A 63 -21.36 -16.19 -41.12
CA ALA A 63 -20.35 -15.74 -42.10
C ALA A 63 -18.94 -16.14 -41.63
N ARG A 64 -18.17 -16.83 -42.48
CA ARG A 64 -16.74 -17.08 -42.25
C ARG A 64 -15.94 -15.94 -42.90
N MET A 65 -15.25 -15.14 -42.11
CA MET A 65 -14.25 -14.19 -42.60
C MET A 65 -12.94 -14.50 -41.88
N ILE A 66 -11.93 -14.93 -42.65
CA ILE A 66 -10.57 -15.21 -42.15
C ILE A 66 -9.73 -13.98 -42.45
N TRP A 67 -9.17 -13.35 -41.42
CA TRP A 67 -8.24 -12.24 -41.58
C TRP A 67 -6.83 -12.69 -41.16
N THR A 68 -5.91 -12.76 -42.12
CA THR A 68 -4.49 -13.02 -41.86
C THR A 68 -3.71 -11.73 -42.15
N SER A 69 -3.26 -11.06 -41.10
CA SER A 69 -2.33 -9.93 -41.22
C SER A 69 -0.91 -10.46 -41.12
N THR A 70 -0.20 -10.51 -42.25
CA THR A 70 1.25 -10.72 -42.30
C THR A 70 1.92 -9.36 -42.46
N VAL A 71 2.67 -8.92 -41.45
CA VAL A 71 3.52 -7.73 -41.54
C VAL A 71 4.94 -8.19 -41.91
N PRO A 72 5.50 -7.75 -43.05
CA PRO A 72 6.89 -8.05 -43.38
C PRO A 72 7.84 -7.20 -42.52
N VAL A 73 8.81 -7.84 -41.87
CA VAL A 73 9.94 -7.17 -41.21
C VAL A 73 10.96 -6.80 -42.30
N PRO A 74 11.36 -5.52 -42.45
CA PRO A 74 12.37 -5.14 -43.42
C PRO A 74 13.76 -5.68 -43.01
N GLN A 75 14.31 -6.57 -43.84
CA GLN A 75 15.71 -6.99 -43.81
C GLN A 75 16.60 -5.87 -44.35
N ALA A 76 16.88 -4.85 -43.54
CA ALA A 76 17.93 -3.88 -43.86
C ALA A 76 18.39 -3.18 -42.57
N LEU A 77 19.35 -3.77 -41.86
CA LEU A 77 20.33 -3.10 -40.98
C LEU A 77 21.18 -4.14 -40.23
N MET A 78 22.08 -4.80 -40.95
CA MET A 78 23.25 -5.48 -40.39
C MET A 78 24.37 -5.34 -41.41
N PRO A 79 25.36 -4.46 -41.15
CA PRO A 79 26.69 -5.00 -40.87
C PRO A 79 27.52 -4.06 -39.96
N MET A 80 27.56 -4.29 -38.64
CA MET A 80 28.63 -3.76 -37.78
C MET A 80 28.81 -4.61 -36.52
N LEU A 81 29.22 -5.88 -36.68
CA LEU A 81 29.66 -6.71 -35.57
C LEU A 81 30.86 -7.58 -35.97
N THR A 82 32.02 -6.95 -36.15
CA THR A 82 33.32 -7.65 -36.12
C THR A 82 34.37 -6.76 -35.45
N ARG A 83 34.24 -6.54 -34.15
CA ARG A 83 35.39 -6.10 -33.34
C ARG A 83 35.36 -6.83 -32.01
N ALA A 84 36.32 -7.74 -31.83
CA ALA A 84 36.49 -8.49 -30.60
C ALA A 84 36.72 -7.52 -29.41
N PRO A 85 36.05 -7.72 -28.27
CA PRO A 85 36.29 -6.92 -27.08
C PRO A 85 37.69 -7.19 -26.52
N ARG A 86 38.44 -6.13 -26.22
CA ARG A 86 39.71 -6.24 -25.49
C ARG A 86 39.43 -6.69 -24.06
N PRO A 87 40.23 -7.59 -23.47
CA PRO A 87 40.09 -7.95 -22.07
C PRO A 87 40.41 -6.72 -21.20
N LEU A 88 39.40 -6.20 -20.51
CA LEU A 88 39.57 -5.20 -19.45
C LEU A 88 40.12 -5.91 -18.22
N HIS A 89 41.39 -5.68 -17.93
CA HIS A 89 42.03 -6.13 -16.70
C HIS A 89 41.48 -5.26 -15.55
N MET A 90 40.41 -5.72 -14.90
CA MET A 90 39.91 -5.11 -13.67
C MET A 90 40.84 -5.51 -12.52
N SER A 91 41.76 -4.63 -12.14
CA SER A 91 42.44 -4.73 -10.86
C SER A 91 41.46 -4.34 -9.75
N VAL A 92 40.85 -5.34 -9.12
CA VAL A 92 40.10 -5.15 -7.87
C VAL A 92 41.12 -4.92 -6.77
N THR A 93 41.37 -3.66 -6.42
CA THR A 93 42.08 -3.34 -5.17
C THR A 93 41.10 -3.57 -4.02
N PRO A 94 41.41 -4.45 -3.03
CA PRO A 94 40.54 -4.65 -1.88
C PRO A 94 40.43 -3.33 -1.11
N ASN A 95 39.20 -2.83 -0.99
CA ASN A 95 38.88 -1.65 -0.21
C ASN A 95 38.99 -2.02 1.28
N MET A 96 40.19 -1.87 1.86
CA MET A 96 40.52 -2.35 3.21
C MET A 96 40.09 -1.45 4.37
N ASP A 97 39.36 -0.36 4.11
CA ASP A 97 38.99 0.60 5.17
C ASP A 97 37.47 0.88 5.23
N ALA A 98 36.63 -0.16 5.06
CA ALA A 98 35.27 -0.08 5.58
C ALA A 98 35.35 -0.14 7.11
N LYS A 99 35.63 1.01 7.74
CA LYS A 99 35.47 1.17 9.18
C LYS A 99 34.06 0.76 9.53
N ASP A 100 33.95 -0.30 10.32
CA ASP A 100 32.70 -0.70 10.96
C ASP A 100 32.27 0.43 11.90
N ASN A 101 31.58 1.41 11.32
CA ASN A 101 30.98 2.54 12.02
C ASN A 101 29.54 2.20 12.46
N SER A 102 29.14 0.91 12.40
CA SER A 102 27.80 0.52 12.83
C SER A 102 27.70 0.79 14.33
N ARG A 103 26.80 1.72 14.69
CA ARG A 103 26.51 1.98 16.09
C ARG A 103 25.81 0.75 16.65
N SER A 104 26.35 0.18 17.73
CA SER A 104 25.67 -0.94 18.39
C SER A 104 24.32 -0.47 18.96
N ILE A 105 23.27 -1.21 18.62
CA ILE A 105 21.92 -0.95 19.11
C ILE A 105 21.86 -1.33 20.60
N PRO A 106 21.33 -0.49 21.48
CA PRO A 106 21.16 -0.87 22.89
C PRO A 106 20.14 -2.00 23.06
N PRO A 107 20.33 -2.93 24.02
CA PRO A 107 19.41 -4.07 24.21
C PRO A 107 17.93 -3.70 24.37
N ARG A 108 17.63 -2.54 24.97
CA ARG A 108 16.25 -2.03 25.09
C ARG A 108 15.59 -1.74 23.74
N ALA A 109 16.37 -1.24 22.78
CA ALA A 109 15.90 -0.97 21.43
C ALA A 109 15.70 -2.27 20.65
N GLU A 110 16.56 -3.27 20.84
CA GLU A 110 16.35 -4.61 20.23
C GLU A 110 15.01 -5.23 20.63
N ILE A 111 14.61 -5.12 21.90
CA ILE A 111 13.29 -5.60 22.38
C ILE A 111 12.16 -4.84 21.67
N SER A 112 12.30 -3.53 21.51
CA SER A 112 11.29 -2.68 20.87
C SER A 112 11.19 -2.95 19.37
N ILE A 113 12.32 -3.18 18.69
CA ILE A 113 12.39 -3.64 17.29
C ILE A 113 11.65 -4.96 17.15
N ALA A 114 12.02 -5.98 17.94
CA ALA A 114 11.41 -7.30 17.87
C ALA A 114 9.90 -7.27 18.11
N PHE A 115 9.43 -6.42 19.05
CA PHE A 115 8.00 -6.22 19.28
C PHE A 115 7.30 -5.60 18.06
N LEU A 116 7.84 -4.51 17.51
CA LEU A 116 7.22 -3.82 16.38
C LEU A 116 7.27 -4.66 15.10
N ASP A 117 8.34 -5.42 14.86
CA ASP A 117 8.42 -6.39 13.75
C ASP A 117 7.32 -7.46 13.84
N ALA A 118 7.13 -8.02 15.04
CA ALA A 118 6.09 -9.01 15.27
C ALA A 118 4.69 -8.40 15.07
N TRP A 119 4.48 -7.17 15.54
CA TRP A 119 3.24 -6.44 15.36
C TRP A 119 2.94 -6.15 13.89
N ASP A 120 3.93 -5.62 13.16
CA ASP A 120 3.83 -5.23 11.75
C ASP A 120 3.53 -6.45 10.86
N LYS A 121 4.25 -7.54 11.08
CA LYS A 121 3.98 -8.82 10.42
C LYS A 121 2.53 -9.28 10.67
N ALA A 122 2.08 -9.26 11.92
CA ALA A 122 0.71 -9.65 12.25
C ALA A 122 -0.32 -8.71 11.61
N PHE A 123 -0.04 -7.41 11.52
CA PHE A 123 -0.89 -6.45 10.84
C PHE A 123 -0.99 -6.72 9.34
N ILE A 124 0.14 -6.98 8.67
CA ILE A 124 0.18 -7.34 7.24
C ILE A 124 -0.65 -8.61 6.98
N GLU A 125 -0.50 -9.63 7.82
CA GLU A 125 -1.27 -10.87 7.71
C GLU A 125 -2.79 -10.61 7.84
N ARG A 126 -3.20 -9.81 8.84
CA ARG A 126 -4.62 -9.42 9.01
C ARG A 126 -5.16 -8.60 7.84
N SER A 127 -4.39 -7.61 7.38
CA SER A 127 -4.75 -6.76 6.24
C SER A 127 -4.91 -7.58 4.95
N SER A 128 -3.99 -8.52 4.72
CA SER A 128 -4.07 -9.48 3.61
C SER A 128 -5.33 -10.36 3.71
N ALA A 129 -5.62 -10.92 4.89
CA ALA A 129 -6.82 -11.74 5.12
C ALA A 129 -8.13 -10.95 4.97
N ALA A 130 -8.16 -9.67 5.35
CA ALA A 130 -9.30 -8.78 5.11
C ALA A 130 -9.56 -8.58 3.61
N ARG A 131 -8.50 -8.27 2.84
CA ARG A 131 -8.59 -8.14 1.38
C ARG A 131 -9.09 -9.41 0.70
N GLN A 132 -8.60 -10.58 1.13
CA GLN A 132 -9.08 -11.88 0.61
C GLN A 132 -10.57 -12.12 0.87
N ARG A 133 -11.11 -11.56 1.96
CA ARG A 133 -12.54 -11.62 2.29
C ARG A 133 -13.36 -10.49 1.66
N ALA A 134 -12.75 -9.65 0.82
CA ALA A 134 -13.36 -8.41 0.30
C ALA A 134 -13.89 -7.51 1.43
N GLU A 135 -13.23 -7.53 2.58
CA GLU A 135 -13.54 -6.74 3.76
C GLU A 135 -12.64 -5.49 3.81
N THR A 136 -13.21 -4.34 4.19
CA THR A 136 -12.44 -3.11 4.45
C THR A 136 -11.55 -3.30 5.68
N LEU A 137 -10.36 -2.71 5.69
CA LEU A 137 -9.45 -2.78 6.83
C LEU A 137 -10.12 -2.33 8.15
N ASP A 138 -10.94 -1.28 8.09
CA ASP A 138 -11.70 -0.77 9.23
C ASP A 138 -12.63 -1.82 9.85
N ALA A 139 -13.29 -2.64 9.03
CA ALA A 139 -14.19 -3.70 9.50
C ALA A 139 -13.40 -4.86 10.14
N ALA A 140 -12.24 -5.21 9.58
CA ALA A 140 -11.38 -6.23 10.14
C ALA A 140 -10.78 -5.79 11.50
N GLU A 141 -10.30 -4.55 11.59
CA GLU A 141 -9.79 -3.99 12.86
C GLU A 141 -10.91 -3.77 13.89
N PHE A 142 -12.12 -3.42 13.46
CA PHE A 142 -13.28 -3.35 14.35
C PHE A 142 -13.61 -4.72 14.96
N ARG A 143 -13.66 -5.77 14.14
CA ARG A 143 -13.90 -7.16 14.61
C ARG A 143 -12.82 -7.59 15.61
N ARG A 144 -11.56 -7.33 15.30
CA ARG A 144 -10.43 -7.60 16.19
C ARG A 144 -10.56 -6.86 17.52
N ALA A 145 -10.95 -5.59 17.49
CA ALA A 145 -11.19 -4.82 18.71
C ALA A 145 -12.32 -5.41 19.56
N GLN A 146 -13.36 -5.97 18.94
CA GLN A 146 -14.40 -6.72 19.65
C GLN A 146 -13.87 -8.01 20.29
N GLU A 147 -13.01 -8.75 19.58
CA GLU A 147 -12.41 -10.00 20.07
C GLU A 147 -11.43 -9.76 21.23
N MET A 148 -10.59 -8.72 21.15
CA MET A 148 -9.62 -8.37 22.19
C MET A 148 -10.25 -7.66 23.40
N GLY A 149 -11.40 -7.00 23.19
CA GLY A 149 -12.00 -6.13 24.18
C GLY A 149 -11.20 -4.84 24.43
N PRO A 150 -11.79 -3.88 25.19
CA PRO A 150 -11.20 -2.57 25.41
C PRO A 150 -9.87 -2.62 26.18
N GLU A 151 -9.75 -3.51 27.17
CA GLU A 151 -8.52 -3.67 27.96
C GLU A 151 -7.37 -4.22 27.12
N GLY A 152 -7.65 -5.19 26.23
CA GLY A 152 -6.67 -5.75 25.31
C GLY A 152 -6.14 -4.70 24.32
N ILE A 153 -7.05 -3.91 23.73
CA ILE A 153 -6.67 -2.80 22.84
C ILE A 153 -5.87 -1.73 23.58
N ALA A 154 -6.23 -1.39 24.81
CA ALA A 154 -5.48 -0.44 25.61
C ALA A 154 -4.08 -0.96 25.98
N ALA A 155 -3.96 -2.26 26.31
CA ALA A 155 -2.69 -2.91 26.62
C ALA A 155 -1.75 -2.92 25.40
N GLU A 156 -2.26 -3.28 24.22
CA GLU A 156 -1.47 -3.21 23.00
C GLU A 156 -1.04 -1.78 22.68
N ARG A 157 -1.95 -0.79 22.76
CA ARG A 157 -1.59 0.62 22.51
C ARG A 157 -0.46 1.09 23.44
N ARG A 158 -0.47 0.67 24.71
CA ARG A 158 0.63 0.96 25.65
C ARG A 158 1.96 0.33 25.22
N GLN A 159 1.95 -0.93 24.77
CA GLN A 159 3.16 -1.59 24.29
C GLN A 159 3.72 -0.94 23.01
N ILE A 160 2.85 -0.55 22.08
CA ILE A 160 3.26 0.21 20.88
C ILE A 160 3.85 1.56 21.28
N ALA A 161 3.18 2.29 22.19
CA ALA A 161 3.65 3.57 22.69
C ALA A 161 5.04 3.46 23.33
N GLU A 162 5.25 2.46 24.20
CA GLU A 162 6.53 2.19 24.87
C GLU A 162 7.65 1.85 23.88
N ALA A 163 7.37 0.97 22.90
CA ALA A 163 8.33 0.60 21.87
C ALA A 163 8.71 1.80 21.00
N CYS A 164 7.73 2.58 20.52
CA CYS A 164 7.98 3.77 19.72
C CYS A 164 8.80 4.82 20.49
N THR A 165 8.49 5.03 21.78
CA THR A 165 9.20 5.98 22.65
C THR A 165 10.65 5.54 22.86
N THR A 166 10.87 4.24 23.11
CA THR A 166 12.21 3.67 23.27
C THR A 166 13.04 3.85 22.01
N LEU A 167 12.49 3.56 20.83
CA LEU A 167 13.21 3.72 19.56
C LEU A 167 13.44 5.19 19.22
N ALA A 168 12.48 6.07 19.47
CA ALA A 168 12.66 7.50 19.24
C ALA A 168 13.78 8.10 20.11
N ALA A 169 13.95 7.62 21.35
CA ALA A 169 15.02 8.06 22.24
C ALA A 169 16.42 7.60 21.81
N GLU A 170 16.52 6.54 21.00
CA GLU A 170 17.79 6.01 20.48
C GLU A 170 18.10 6.47 19.05
N ALA A 171 17.07 6.90 18.32
CA ALA A 171 17.19 7.29 16.93
C ALA A 171 17.97 8.60 16.77
N GLU A 172 18.78 8.68 15.71
CA GLU A 172 19.37 9.95 15.26
C GLU A 172 18.30 10.87 14.68
N TYR A 173 17.31 10.27 14.00
CA TYR A 173 16.11 10.98 13.56
C TYR A 173 14.92 10.03 13.39
N VAL A 174 13.73 10.62 13.42
CA VAL A 174 12.45 9.96 13.20
C VAL A 174 11.72 10.65 12.05
N THR A 175 11.15 9.86 11.15
CA THR A 175 10.13 10.32 10.22
C THR A 175 8.79 9.71 10.60
N LEU A 176 7.72 10.50 10.54
CA LEU A 176 6.35 10.04 10.71
C LEU A 176 5.58 10.25 9.41
N GLY A 177 4.77 9.28 9.01
CA GLY A 177 3.76 9.41 7.96
C GLY A 177 2.38 9.13 8.53
N ILE A 178 1.53 10.15 8.67
CA ILE A 178 0.20 10.02 9.28
C ILE A 178 -0.85 10.03 8.18
N MET A 179 -1.63 8.95 8.07
CA MET A 179 -2.75 8.82 7.13
C MET A 179 -4.05 8.86 7.93
N ALA A 180 -4.81 9.93 7.78
CA ALA A 180 -5.99 10.19 8.59
C ALA A 180 -7.24 10.49 7.72
N PRO A 181 -8.46 10.30 8.26
CA PRO A 181 -9.68 10.61 7.53
C PRO A 181 -9.89 12.11 7.26
N SER A 182 -9.18 12.99 7.97
CA SER A 182 -9.17 14.43 7.76
C SER A 182 -7.79 15.03 8.08
N GLY A 183 -7.44 16.17 7.48
CA GLY A 183 -6.28 16.96 7.85
C GLY A 183 -6.29 17.40 9.32
N GLU A 184 -7.46 17.75 9.85
CA GLU A 184 -7.66 18.01 11.28
C GLU A 184 -7.19 16.84 12.14
N ARG A 185 -7.66 15.63 11.81
CA ARG A 185 -7.31 14.43 12.56
C ARG A 185 -5.82 14.10 12.43
N ALA A 186 -5.22 14.29 11.26
CA ALA A 186 -3.78 14.12 11.07
C ALA A 186 -2.98 15.07 11.98
N PHE A 187 -3.41 16.32 12.09
CA PHE A 187 -2.78 17.32 12.93
C PHE A 187 -2.91 17.02 14.42
N GLU A 188 -4.09 16.57 14.88
CA GLU A 188 -4.28 16.11 16.26
C GLU A 188 -3.34 14.95 16.61
N VAL A 189 -3.23 13.96 15.72
CA VAL A 189 -2.33 12.81 15.90
C VAL A 189 -0.89 13.28 15.97
N LEU A 190 -0.46 14.19 15.09
CA LEU A 190 0.88 14.79 15.17
C LEU A 190 1.12 15.47 16.53
N ARG A 191 0.14 16.23 17.03
CA ARG A 191 0.22 16.93 18.33
C ARG A 191 0.32 15.98 19.52
N GLN A 192 -0.13 14.74 19.40
CA GLN A 192 0.02 13.71 20.43
C GLN A 192 1.37 12.99 20.30
N TRP A 193 1.71 12.56 19.08
CA TRP A 193 2.91 11.77 18.81
C TRP A 193 4.21 12.54 19.03
N VAL A 194 4.34 13.75 18.49
CA VAL A 194 5.58 14.55 18.58
C VAL A 194 6.05 14.76 20.03
N PRO A 195 5.21 15.29 20.95
CA PRO A 195 5.65 15.46 22.34
C PRO A 195 5.83 14.14 23.08
N ALA A 196 4.99 13.12 22.82
CA ALA A 196 5.13 11.83 23.49
C ALA A 196 6.46 11.14 23.16
N LEU A 197 6.94 11.30 21.93
CA LEU A 197 8.23 10.79 21.48
C LEU A 197 9.42 11.72 21.81
N GLY A 198 9.19 12.87 22.45
CA GLY A 198 10.25 13.84 22.76
C GLY A 198 10.87 14.52 21.53
N LEU A 199 10.12 14.61 20.42
CA LEU A 199 10.63 15.11 19.13
C LEU A 199 10.48 16.65 19.00
N PRO A 200 11.31 17.31 18.16
CA PRO A 200 11.22 18.76 17.95
C PRO A 200 9.89 19.16 17.30
N LYS A 201 9.35 20.30 17.72
CA LYS A 201 8.15 20.90 17.14
C LYS A 201 8.54 21.83 15.99
N GLY A 202 7.72 21.85 14.95
CA GLY A 202 7.84 22.79 13.84
C GLY A 202 6.47 23.11 13.25
N GLU A 203 6.49 23.81 12.12
CA GLU A 203 5.27 24.23 11.43
C GLU A 203 4.74 23.14 10.49
N VAL A 204 3.43 23.18 10.27
CA VAL A 204 2.76 22.32 9.28
C VAL A 204 2.39 23.15 8.07
N HIS A 205 2.85 22.70 6.91
CA HIS A 205 2.61 23.34 5.62
C HIS A 205 1.68 22.46 4.78
N ALA A 206 0.79 23.03 3.98
CA ALA A 206 0.04 22.26 2.99
C ALA A 206 0.83 22.21 1.67
N VAL A 207 0.83 21.08 0.98
CA VAL A 207 1.48 20.90 -0.32
C VAL A 207 0.54 20.30 -1.36
N ASP A 208 0.82 20.56 -2.63
CA ASP A 208 0.14 19.94 -3.77
C ASP A 208 0.72 18.55 -4.12
N ALA A 209 0.22 17.92 -5.19
CA ALA A 209 0.69 16.62 -5.66
C ALA A 209 2.15 16.61 -6.15
N ASN A 210 2.73 17.78 -6.41
CA ASN A 210 4.12 17.95 -6.83
C ASN A 210 5.04 18.30 -5.63
N GLY A 211 4.48 18.42 -4.43
CA GLY A 211 5.21 18.82 -3.23
C GLY A 211 5.45 20.33 -3.12
N GLN A 212 4.75 21.16 -3.91
CA GLN A 212 4.83 22.61 -3.82
C GLN A 212 3.94 23.11 -2.67
N GLU A 213 4.49 24.00 -1.84
CA GLU A 213 3.73 24.64 -0.75
C GLU A 213 2.53 25.42 -1.29
N LEU A 214 1.38 25.18 -0.69
CA LEU A 214 0.13 25.86 -0.99
C LEU A 214 0.00 27.10 -0.10
N PRO A 215 -0.59 28.21 -0.61
CA PRO A 215 -0.78 29.43 0.18
C PRO A 215 -1.69 29.23 1.41
N ASP A 216 -2.64 28.30 1.32
CA ASP A 216 -3.56 27.96 2.40
C ASP A 216 -3.09 26.68 3.11
N PRO A 217 -2.54 26.77 4.33
CA PRO A 217 -2.11 25.60 5.10
C PRO A 217 -3.28 24.70 5.53
N MET A 218 -4.52 25.20 5.44
CA MET A 218 -5.73 24.46 5.81
C MET A 218 -6.42 23.82 4.60
N LYS A 219 -5.81 23.85 3.41
CA LYS A 219 -6.40 23.33 2.18
C LYS A 219 -6.99 21.92 2.32
N TRP A 220 -6.31 21.05 3.06
CA TRP A 220 -6.66 19.64 3.23
C TRP A 220 -7.37 19.33 4.57
N TRP A 221 -7.80 20.35 5.31
CA TRP A 221 -8.25 20.19 6.70
C TRP A 221 -9.43 19.22 6.84
N ALA A 222 -10.40 19.28 5.93
CA ALA A 222 -11.60 18.44 5.94
C ALA A 222 -11.48 17.18 5.04
N GLU A 223 -10.40 17.05 4.26
CA GLU A 223 -10.19 15.93 3.33
C GLU A 223 -9.26 14.89 3.96
N PRO A 224 -9.36 13.60 3.55
CA PRO A 224 -8.35 12.60 3.87
C PRO A 224 -6.94 13.12 3.54
N ALA A 225 -6.05 13.02 4.51
CA ALA A 225 -4.76 13.68 4.45
C ALA A 225 -3.62 12.73 4.81
N TYR A 226 -2.50 12.95 4.14
CA TYR A 226 -1.20 12.40 4.47
C TYR A 226 -0.33 13.52 5.01
N LEU A 227 0.07 13.42 6.26
CA LEU A 227 0.98 14.35 6.91
C LEU A 227 2.32 13.66 7.12
N LYS A 228 3.39 14.20 6.53
CA LYS A 228 4.76 13.73 6.76
C LYS A 228 5.52 14.70 7.63
N TYR A 229 6.10 14.18 8.71
CA TYR A 229 6.94 14.91 9.66
C TYR A 229 8.36 14.33 9.63
N THR A 230 9.39 15.18 9.80
CA THR A 230 10.77 14.75 10.01
C THR A 230 11.42 15.49 11.17
N SER A 231 12.13 14.77 12.04
CA SER A 231 12.78 15.37 13.22
C SER A 231 14.14 16.01 12.91
N THR A 232 14.63 15.92 11.67
CA THR A 232 15.97 16.39 11.26
C THR A 232 15.92 17.24 9.98
N GLY A 233 17.09 17.64 9.46
CA GLY A 233 17.25 18.41 8.23
C GLY A 233 17.36 19.91 8.46
N SER A 234 17.19 20.71 7.40
CA SER A 234 17.29 22.18 7.46
C SER A 234 16.15 22.85 8.21
N ARG A 235 15.04 22.12 8.43
CA ARG A 235 13.84 22.56 9.14
C ARG A 235 13.37 21.45 10.09
N PRO A 236 14.10 21.14 11.18
CA PRO A 236 13.74 20.08 12.11
C PRO A 236 12.34 20.29 12.68
N GLY A 237 11.55 19.21 12.72
CA GLY A 237 10.22 19.24 13.29
C GLY A 237 9.12 19.78 12.36
N HIS A 238 9.47 20.27 11.17
CA HIS A 238 8.47 20.68 10.19
C HIS A 238 7.77 19.46 9.59
N ALA A 239 6.51 19.68 9.22
CA ALA A 239 5.71 18.71 8.52
C ALA A 239 5.03 19.32 7.30
N TYR A 240 4.71 18.46 6.34
CA TYR A 240 3.87 18.82 5.22
C TYR A 240 2.65 17.92 5.14
N MET A 241 1.52 18.51 4.76
CA MET A 241 0.23 17.86 4.61
C MET A 241 -0.18 17.88 3.14
N SER A 242 -0.59 16.74 2.64
CA SER A 242 -1.09 16.55 1.27
C SER A 242 -2.39 15.76 1.31
N ARG A 243 -3.18 15.84 0.24
CA ARG A 243 -4.35 14.97 0.07
C ARG A 243 -3.93 13.50 0.01
N TYR A 244 -4.71 12.63 0.62
CA TYR A 244 -4.47 11.19 0.64
C TYR A 244 -5.67 10.39 0.14
N ASP A 245 -5.54 9.84 -1.07
CA ASP A 245 -6.60 9.03 -1.70
C ASP A 245 -6.50 7.53 -1.35
N GLY A 246 -5.50 7.13 -0.54
CA GLY A 246 -5.30 5.73 -0.17
C GLY A 246 -6.34 5.22 0.82
N PRO A 247 -6.57 3.89 0.89
CA PRO A 247 -7.55 3.30 1.79
C PRO A 247 -7.04 3.15 3.24
N ASN A 248 -5.72 3.21 3.45
CA ASN A 248 -5.13 2.91 4.75
C ASN A 248 -5.24 4.09 5.72
N ARG A 249 -5.29 3.80 7.02
CA ARG A 249 -5.29 4.82 8.09
C ARG A 249 -4.36 4.37 9.19
N GLY A 250 -3.59 5.30 9.74
CA GLY A 250 -2.63 5.01 10.79
C GLY A 250 -1.38 5.88 10.71
N VAL A 251 -0.36 5.49 11.47
CA VAL A 251 0.93 6.16 11.53
C VAL A 251 2.01 5.21 11.06
N ILE A 252 2.78 5.64 10.09
CA ILE A 252 4.05 5.03 9.72
C ILE A 252 5.13 5.67 10.59
N PHE A 253 5.80 4.86 11.39
CA PHE A 253 6.90 5.27 12.26
C PHE A 253 8.23 4.75 11.67
N THR A 254 9.15 5.66 11.35
CA THR A 254 10.43 5.34 10.70
C THR A 254 11.59 5.90 11.53
N PRO A 255 12.09 5.16 12.54
CA PRO A 255 13.28 5.54 13.28
C PRO A 255 14.55 5.17 12.52
N TYR A 256 15.55 6.06 12.52
CA TYR A 256 16.90 5.75 12.03
C TYR A 256 17.88 5.66 13.21
N LEU A 257 18.45 4.48 13.44
CA LEU A 257 19.26 4.18 14.63
C LEU A 257 20.77 4.35 14.42
N GLY A 258 21.22 4.73 13.21
CA GLY A 258 22.64 4.88 12.90
C GLY A 258 23.39 3.57 12.65
N ASP A 259 22.66 2.50 12.34
CA ASP A 259 23.16 1.14 12.09
C ASP A 259 22.97 0.69 10.64
N ASP A 260 22.72 1.65 9.74
CA ASP A 260 22.47 1.46 8.31
C ASP A 260 21.26 0.57 7.94
N GLU A 261 20.45 0.15 8.92
CA GLU A 261 19.25 -0.63 8.67
C GLU A 261 18.00 0.26 8.62
N PHE A 262 17.31 0.23 7.48
CA PHE A 262 16.05 0.94 7.29
C PHE A 262 14.91 0.20 7.99
N ARG A 263 14.25 0.88 8.94
CA ARG A 263 13.11 0.34 9.68
C ARG A 263 11.90 1.24 9.54
N GLN A 264 10.78 0.64 9.19
CA GLN A 264 9.51 1.32 9.01
C GLN A 264 8.39 0.42 9.52
N TYR A 265 7.61 0.93 10.47
CA TYR A 265 6.51 0.18 11.10
C TYR A 265 5.19 0.89 10.83
N GLY A 266 4.16 0.17 10.38
CA GLY A 266 2.86 0.78 10.08
C GLY A 266 1.86 -0.16 9.39
N ASP A 267 0.58 0.17 9.41
CA ASP A 267 -0.04 1.43 9.80
C ASP A 267 -0.45 1.40 11.29
N LEU A 268 0.36 2.00 12.17
CA LEU A 268 0.13 1.98 13.62
C LEU A 268 -1.17 2.73 13.97
N PRO A 269 -1.91 2.35 15.04
CA PRO A 269 -3.17 3.00 15.37
C PRO A 269 -3.02 4.52 15.56
N LEU A 270 -3.90 5.31 14.95
CA LEU A 270 -3.88 6.79 15.10
C LEU A 270 -3.95 7.23 16.57
N ALA A 271 -4.58 6.42 17.41
CA ALA A 271 -4.77 6.73 18.81
C ALA A 271 -3.63 6.25 19.73
N VAL A 272 -2.47 5.73 19.28
CA VAL A 272 -1.43 5.19 20.20
C VAL A 272 -1.16 6.09 21.42
N PHE A 273 -1.05 7.41 21.23
CA PHE A 273 -0.82 8.41 22.29
C PHE A 273 -2.05 9.28 22.62
N ALA A 274 -3.26 8.87 22.24
CA ALA A 274 -4.47 9.57 22.67
C ALA A 274 -4.75 9.30 24.15
N GLU A 275 -5.03 10.37 24.91
CA GLU A 275 -5.48 10.33 26.31
C GLU A 275 -6.79 9.55 26.49
#